data_AF-A0A372JWH4-F1
#
_entry.id   AF-A0A372JWH4-F1
#
_cell.length_a   1.000
_cell.length_b   1.000
_cell.length_c   1.000
_cell.angle_alpha   90.00
_cell.angle_beta   90.00
_cell.angle_gamma   90.00
#
_symmetry.space_group_name_H-M   'P 1'
#
loop_
_entity.id
_entity.type
_entity.pdbx_description
1 polymer ?
#
loop_
_entity_poly.entity_id
_entity_poly.type
_entity_poly.pdbx_seq_one_letter_code
_entity_poly.pdbx_strand_id
1 'polypeptide(L)' 'MANQTKHPAQYHQDAATHHEHAAAHHRQAAKHHEAGETEKANHHAHVAHGHEVSAGEHASRAATHQASEHGRGKSVEK' A
#
# COMPACT_ATOMS: atom_id res chain seq x y z
N MET A 1 -18.23 2.96 19.39
CA MET A 1 -17.33 2.51 18.30
C MET A 1 -16.21 3.53 18.21
N ALA A 2 -15.00 3.20 18.68
CA ALA A 2 -13.89 4.14 18.68
C ALA A 2 -13.45 4.40 17.23
N ASN A 3 -13.55 5.66 16.80
CA ASN A 3 -13.03 6.15 15.55
C ASN A 3 -11.50 6.01 15.57
N GLN A 4 -10.98 4.86 15.13
CA GLN A 4 -9.55 4.64 14.97
C GLN A 4 -9.07 5.41 13.74
N THR A 5 -8.85 6.70 13.90
CA THR A 5 -7.98 7.46 13.00
C THR A 5 -6.57 6.89 13.16
N LYS A 6 -6.20 5.95 12.28
CA LYS A 6 -4.82 5.45 12.18
C LYS A 6 -3.89 6.65 11.98
N HIS A 7 -2.80 6.68 12.74
CA HIS A 7 -1.80 7.74 12.62
C HIS A 7 -1.19 7.71 11.20
N PRO A 8 -0.79 8.84 10.58
CA PRO A 8 -0.15 8.85 9.25
C PRO A 8 1.03 7.89 9.14
N ALA A 9 1.80 7.72 10.21
CA ALA A 9 2.88 6.73 10.28
C ALA A 9 2.39 5.28 10.10
N GLN A 10 1.22 4.93 10.62
CA GLN A 10 0.63 3.59 10.48
C GLN A 10 0.17 3.33 9.05
N TYR A 11 -0.35 4.35 8.35
CA TYR A 11 -0.67 4.20 6.93
C TYR A 11 0.58 3.95 6.07
N HIS A 12 1.70 4.59 6.39
CA HIS A 12 2.98 4.29 5.73
C HIS A 12 3.50 2.87 6.05
N GLN A 13 3.35 2.41 7.30
CA GLN A 13 3.72 1.04 7.67
C GLN A 13 2.83 -0.02 7.01
N ASP A 14 1.51 0.21 6.94
CA ASP A 14 0.56 -0.65 6.25
C ASP A 14 0.89 -0.71 4.75
N ALA A 15 1.18 0.43 4.12
CA ALA A 15 1.61 0.49 2.72
C ALA A 15 2.92 -0.26 2.48
N ALA A 16 3.92 -0.09 3.35
CA ALA A 16 5.19 -0.81 3.27
C ALA A 16 4.99 -2.33 3.35
N THR A 17 4.17 -2.79 4.30
CA THR A 17 3.84 -4.22 4.48
C THR A 17 3.18 -4.79 3.22
N HIS A 18 2.24 -4.05 2.63
CA HIS A 18 1.61 -4.46 1.38
C HIS A 18 2.61 -4.51 0.21
N HIS A 19 3.54 -3.57 0.11
CA HIS A 19 4.61 -3.62 -0.89
C HIS A 19 5.55 -4.81 -0.70
N GLU A 20 5.90 -5.17 0.54
CA GLU A 20 6.70 -6.37 0.83
C GLU A 20 5.98 -7.65 0.39
N HIS A 21 4.68 -7.75 0.67
CA HIS A 21 3.86 -8.88 0.22
C HIS A 21 3.74 -8.92 -1.31
N ALA A 22 3.53 -7.78 -1.97
CA ALA A 22 3.50 -7.69 -3.42
C ALA A 22 4.84 -8.16 -4.03
N ALA A 23 5.97 -7.69 -3.50
CA ALA A 23 7.29 -8.11 -3.94
C ALA A 23 7.52 -9.62 -3.73
N ALA A 24 7.08 -10.17 -2.60
CA ALA A 24 7.14 -11.60 -2.35
C ALA A 24 6.33 -12.41 -3.37
N HIS A 25 5.10 -11.99 -3.66
CA HIS A 25 4.24 -12.64 -4.66
C HIS A 25 4.79 -12.52 -6.08
N HIS A 26 5.33 -11.36 -6.48
CA HIS A 26 6.02 -11.24 -7.77
C HIS A 26 7.22 -12.17 -7.90
N ARG A 27 8.00 -12.36 -6.82
CA ARG A 27 9.11 -13.33 -6.81
C ARG A 27 8.61 -14.78 -6.97
N GLN A 28 7.49 -15.14 -6.34
CA GLN A 28 6.89 -16.46 -6.52
C GLN A 28 6.33 -16.63 -7.94
N ALA A 29 5.69 -15.59 -8.49
CA ALA A 29 5.21 -15.60 -9.87
C ALA A 29 6.35 -15.84 -10.87
N ALA A 30 7.49 -15.17 -10.69
CA ALA A 30 8.68 -15.38 -11.50
C ALA A 30 9.16 -16.84 -11.43
N LYS A 31 9.29 -17.42 -10.23
CA LYS A 31 9.70 -18.82 -10.06
C LYS A 31 8.74 -19.80 -10.73
N HIS A 32 7.44 -19.60 -10.62
CA HIS A 32 6.45 -20.46 -11.27
C HIS A 32 6.47 -20.30 -12.79
N HIS A 33 6.73 -19.10 -13.31
CA HIS A 33 6.96 -18.90 -14.75
C HIS A 33 8.21 -19.65 -15.24
N GLU A 34 9.32 -19.60 -14.49
CA GLU A 34 10.54 -20.34 -14.81
C GLU A 34 10.34 -21.86 -14.76
N ALA A 35 9.46 -22.34 -13.88
CA ALA A 35 9.07 -23.75 -13.77
C ALA A 35 8.02 -24.19 -14.81
N GLY A 36 7.49 -23.29 -15.64
CA GLY A 36 6.43 -23.57 -16.62
C GLY A 36 5.01 -23.66 -16.03
N GLU A 37 4.83 -23.30 -14.75
CA GLU A 37 3.55 -23.30 -14.03
C GLU A 37 2.82 -21.95 -14.19
N THR A 38 2.44 -21.62 -15.42
CA THR A 38 1.84 -20.31 -15.78
C THR A 38 0.59 -19.96 -14.98
N GLU A 39 -0.26 -20.94 -14.63
CA GLU A 39 -1.48 -20.68 -13.85
C GLU A 39 -1.17 -20.18 -12.42
N LYS A 40 -0.20 -20.80 -11.75
CA LYS A 40 0.25 -20.36 -10.41
C LYS A 40 0.97 -19.02 -10.49
N ALA A 41 1.74 -18.81 -11.55
CA ALA A 41 2.43 -17.56 -11.78
C ALA A 41 1.44 -16.38 -11.95
N ASN A 42 0.43 -16.55 -12.80
CA ASN A 42 -0.64 -15.57 -12.99
C ASN A 42 -1.42 -15.31 -11.71
N HIS A 43 -1.72 -16.35 -10.93
CA HIS A 43 -2.38 -16.19 -9.63
C HIS A 43 -1.56 -15.31 -8.70
N HIS A 44 -0.26 -15.59 -8.55
CA HIS A 44 0.62 -14.77 -7.71
C HIS A 44 0.80 -13.35 -8.24
N ALA A 45 0.87 -13.16 -9.56
CA ALA A 45 0.92 -11.82 -10.16
C ALA A 45 -0.35 -11.01 -9.86
N HIS A 46 -1.53 -11.63 -9.91
CA HIS A 46 -2.79 -10.99 -9.55
C HIS A 46 -2.86 -10.60 -8.06
N VAL A 47 -2.41 -11.49 -7.17
CA VAL A 47 -2.37 -11.21 -5.74
C VAL A 47 -1.39 -10.08 -5.43
N ALA A 48 -0.22 -10.07 -6.09
CA ALA A 48 0.75 -8.98 -5.95
C ALA A 48 0.17 -7.63 -6.34
N HIS A 49 -0.54 -7.58 -7.47
CA HIS A 49 -1.20 -6.35 -7.94
C HIS A 49 -2.27 -5.86 -6.95
N GLY A 50 -3.06 -6.77 -6.36
CA GLY A 50 -4.03 -6.40 -5.33
C GLY A 50 -3.39 -5.74 -4.09
N HIS A 51 -2.19 -6.19 -3.72
CA HIS A 51 -1.41 -5.56 -2.66
C HIS A 51 -0.85 -4.19 -3.06
N GLU A 52 -0.39 -4.00 -4.30
CA GLU A 52 0.06 -2.69 -4.78
C GLU A 52 -1.06 -1.64 -4.76
N VAL A 53 -2.26 -2.03 -5.20
CA VAL A 53 -3.44 -1.14 -5.15
C VAL A 53 -3.74 -0.75 -3.71
N SER A 54 -3.76 -1.72 -2.79
CA SER A 54 -4.01 -1.48 -1.36
C SER A 54 -2.94 -0.56 -0.74
N ALA A 55 -1.67 -0.78 -1.08
CA ALA A 55 -0.57 0.07 -0.63
C ALA A 55 -0.71 1.52 -1.14
N GLY A 56 -1.08 1.69 -2.41
CA GLY A 56 -1.35 2.98 -3.03
C GLY A 56 -2.51 3.72 -2.34
N GLU A 57 -3.60 3.03 -2.00
CA GLU A 57 -4.71 3.62 -1.25
C GLU A 57 -4.27 4.07 0.15
N HIS A 58 -3.48 3.26 0.86
CA HIS A 58 -2.95 3.63 2.17
C HIS A 58 -2.01 4.84 2.09
N ALA A 59 -1.10 4.88 1.12
CA ALA A 59 -0.20 6.02 0.88
C ALA A 59 -0.98 7.30 0.51
N SER A 60 -2.01 7.17 -0.33
CA SER A 60 -2.89 8.28 -0.71
C SER A 60 -3.67 8.84 0.49
N ARG A 61 -4.18 7.96 1.36
CA ARG A 61 -4.86 8.37 2.61
C ARG A 61 -3.89 9.03 3.59
N ALA A 62 -2.66 8.55 3.71
CA ALA A 62 -1.61 9.20 4.50
C ALA A 62 -1.33 10.62 4.00
N ALA A 63 -1.14 10.78 2.68
CA ALA A 63 -0.89 12.07 2.04
C ALA A 63 -2.06 13.04 2.22
N THR A 64 -3.30 12.57 2.07
CA THR A 64 -4.52 13.37 2.28
C THR A 64 -4.66 13.82 3.74
N HIS A 65 -4.28 12.96 4.69
CA HIS A 65 -4.26 13.33 6.11
C HIS A 65 -3.22 14.41 6.38
N GLN A 66 -2.00 14.29 5.84
CA GLN A 66 -0.97 15.32 5.94
C GLN A 66 -1.39 16.64 5.27
N ALA A 67 -2.07 16.59 4.13
CA ALA A 67 -2.57 17.78 3.44
C ALA A 67 -3.70 18.48 4.22
N SER A 68 -4.60 17.71 4.84
CA SER A 68 -5.67 18.24 5.69
C SER A 68 -5.13 18.88 6.98
N GLU A 69 -4.10 18.29 7.59
CA GLU A 69 -3.40 18.86 8.74
C GLU A 69 -2.63 20.13 8.36
N HIS A 70 -2.01 20.18 7.18
CA HIS A 70 -1.38 21.41 6.67
C HIS A 70 -2.38 22.50 6.26
N GLY A 71 -3.63 22.15 5.96
CA GLY A 71 -4.72 23.09 5.68
C GLY A 71 -5.28 23.79 6.92
N ARG A 72 -4.99 23.29 8.13
CA ARG A 72 -5.47 23.86 9.41
C ARG A 72 -4.37 24.61 10.19
N GLY A 73 -3.18 24.72 9.60
CA GLY A 73 -1.98 25.23 10.27
C GLY A 73 -1.29 26.37 9.52
N LYS A 74 -2.03 27.32 8.94
CA LYS A 74 -1.54 28.68 8.71
C LYS A 74 -2.67 29.68 8.92
N SER A 75 -2.96 29.95 10.19
CA SER A 75 -3.38 31.28 10.59
C SER A 75 -2.38 32.26 9.97
N VAL A 76 -2.84 33.00 8.97
CA VAL A 76 -2.16 34.21 8.51
C VAL A 76 -2.16 35.16 9.70
N GLU A 77 -1.02 35.23 10.36
CA GLU A 77 -0.60 36.42 11.09
C GLU A 77 0.05 37.34 10.05
N LYS A 78 -0.71 38.32 9.56
CA LYS A 78 -0.23 39.68 9.32
C LYS A 78 -1.37 40.65 9.05
#